data_AF-A0A2N5U2A4-F1
#
_entry.id   AF-A0A2N5U2A4-F1
#
_cell.length_a   1.000
_cell.length_b   1.000
_cell.length_c   1.000
_cell.angle_alpha   90.00
_cell.angle_beta   90.00
_cell.angle_gamma   90.00
#
_symmetry.space_group_name_H-M   'P 1'
#
loop_
_entity.id
_entity.type
_entity.pdbx_description
1 polymer ?
#
loop_
_entity_poly.entity_id
_entity_poly.type
_entity_poly.pdbx_seq_one_letter_code
_entity_poly.pdbx_strand_id
1 'polypeptide(L)'
;MDAFDNSDEGIGQVFESIIQQTGLTGDQFFAQLQPMDGDLATIQNFNCLRNQRAPSSVPEYCINNIVFQLGASHTLWNISSAIFSHHIGDPSNMLDCGAWQHLEALGFAAHKAIQKKDFTLMVNQMERIFEALLCYCLMVKLDLNLGKLGEERLKLPADRWNSTVDEVYDSYCTSRARRDAVEAKNTKLSNTLLLLHDFSTVVEAKRSMKAGDVGRLMLIWKKWSFMCQSLNGLTHYATYLPRSVLLLDCILPLSMRKYLRNNLLISPSGRADHFLPKDNWLEIQNYWLKHFFNKGGQGTQVEQLRKIYSLNIFTVSIS
;
A
#
# COMPACT_ATOMS: atom_id res chain seq x y z
N MET A 1 -1.12 17.67 -22.78
CA MET A 1 -1.16 16.42 -23.56
C MET A 1 -2.56 15.88 -23.37
N ASP A 2 -3.34 15.83 -24.44
CA ASP A 2 -4.74 15.41 -24.42
C ASP A 2 -4.81 13.96 -24.94
N ALA A 3 -4.23 13.03 -24.18
CA ALA A 3 -4.41 11.61 -24.46
C ALA A 3 -5.77 11.15 -23.93
N PHE A 4 -6.43 10.24 -24.64
CA PHE A 4 -7.69 9.67 -24.15
C PHE A 4 -7.43 8.86 -22.87
N ASP A 5 -7.95 9.34 -21.74
CA ASP A 5 -7.87 8.65 -20.46
C ASP A 5 -8.53 7.26 -20.58
N ASN A 6 -7.85 6.24 -20.04
CA ASN A 6 -8.34 4.86 -19.93
C ASN A 6 -8.65 4.14 -21.25
N SER A 7 -7.96 4.45 -22.35
CA SER A 7 -8.08 3.69 -23.61
C SER A 7 -6.74 3.09 -24.06
N ASP A 8 -6.83 1.99 -24.82
CA ASP A 8 -5.69 1.33 -25.47
C ASP A 8 -4.98 2.29 -26.45
N GLU A 9 -5.74 3.15 -27.13
CA GLU A 9 -5.23 4.19 -28.04
C GLU A 9 -4.46 5.28 -27.27
N GLY A 10 -4.96 5.68 -26.09
CA GLY A 10 -4.30 6.65 -25.22
C GLY A 10 -2.92 6.17 -24.75
N ILE A 11 -2.76 4.87 -24.47
CA ILE A 11 -1.46 4.28 -24.10
C ILE A 11 -0.42 4.42 -25.22
N GLY A 12 -0.83 4.24 -26.49
CA GLY A 12 0.05 4.43 -27.63
C GLY A 12 0.60 5.86 -27.73
N GLN A 13 -0.28 6.85 -27.56
CA GLN A 13 0.10 8.27 -27.56
C GLN A 13 1.06 8.62 -26.41
N VAL A 14 0.86 8.02 -25.23
CA VAL A 14 1.77 8.15 -24.08
C VAL A 14 3.17 7.65 -24.44
N PHE A 15 3.29 6.48 -25.08
CA PHE A 15 4.60 5.96 -25.48
C PHE A 15 5.30 6.85 -26.51
N GLU A 16 4.58 7.35 -27.50
CA GLU A 16 5.14 8.31 -28.48
C GLU A 16 5.69 9.56 -27.78
N SER A 17 4.97 10.09 -26.79
CA SER A 17 5.44 11.25 -26.03
C SER A 17 6.61 10.94 -25.11
N ILE A 18 6.68 9.76 -24.52
CA ILE A 18 7.85 9.31 -23.74
C ILE A 18 9.08 9.21 -24.66
N ILE A 19 8.94 8.64 -25.86
CA ILE A 19 10.03 8.56 -26.84
C ILE A 19 10.51 9.97 -27.20
N GLN A 20 9.60 10.90 -27.48
CA GLN A 20 9.94 12.28 -27.78
C GLN A 20 10.67 12.98 -26.61
N GLN A 21 10.22 12.77 -25.36
CA GLN A 21 10.82 13.40 -24.18
C GLN A 21 12.17 12.80 -23.78
N THR A 22 12.38 11.51 -24.02
CA THR A 22 13.64 10.82 -23.70
C THR A 22 14.74 11.09 -24.74
N GLY A 23 14.37 11.58 -25.93
CA GLY A 23 15.30 11.78 -27.05
C GLY A 23 15.80 10.47 -27.68
N LEU A 24 15.21 9.33 -27.30
CA LEU A 24 15.50 8.03 -27.89
C LEU A 24 14.83 7.91 -29.26
N THR A 25 15.45 7.17 -30.18
CA THR A 25 14.74 6.68 -31.36
C THR A 25 13.76 5.56 -30.96
N GLY A 26 12.77 5.28 -31.81
CA GLY A 26 11.86 4.14 -31.61
C GLY A 26 12.63 2.84 -31.40
N ASP A 27 13.57 2.52 -32.29
CA ASP A 27 14.42 1.34 -32.20
C ASP A 27 15.17 1.25 -30.86
N GLN A 28 15.76 2.35 -30.39
CA GLN A 28 16.48 2.39 -29.11
C GLN A 28 15.53 2.15 -27.93
N PHE A 29 14.35 2.77 -27.97
CA PHE A 29 13.34 2.63 -26.93
C PHE A 29 12.86 1.17 -26.82
N PHE A 30 12.53 0.54 -27.95
CA PHE A 30 12.03 -0.83 -28.00
C PHE A 30 13.11 -1.90 -27.84
N ALA A 31 14.39 -1.57 -28.08
CA ALA A 31 15.52 -2.45 -27.80
C ALA A 31 15.89 -2.54 -26.31
N GLN A 32 15.37 -1.65 -25.47
CA GLN A 32 15.70 -1.57 -24.04
C GLN A 32 14.50 -1.93 -23.18
N LEU A 33 14.76 -2.53 -22.01
CA LEU A 33 13.74 -2.75 -20.99
C LEU A 33 13.21 -1.39 -20.51
N GLN A 34 11.89 -1.24 -20.50
CA GLN A 34 11.18 -0.05 -20.03
C GLN A 34 10.32 -0.41 -18.81
N PRO A 35 10.86 -0.31 -17.59
CA PRO A 35 10.08 -0.44 -16.36
C PRO A 35 9.11 0.73 -16.24
N MET A 36 7.85 0.44 -16.02
CA MET A 36 6.80 1.43 -15.83
C MET A 36 5.94 1.06 -14.64
N ASP A 37 5.17 2.03 -14.15
CA ASP A 37 4.24 1.85 -13.06
C ASP A 37 2.94 2.52 -13.42
N GLY A 38 1.88 1.93 -12.91
CA GLY A 38 0.55 2.48 -13.02
C GLY A 38 -0.31 1.97 -11.90
N ASP A 39 -1.47 2.58 -11.77
CA ASP A 39 -2.56 1.94 -11.07
C ASP A 39 -2.98 0.65 -11.81
N LEU A 40 -3.79 -0.17 -11.14
CA LEU A 40 -4.19 -1.45 -11.71
C LEU A 40 -4.96 -1.31 -13.03
N ALA A 41 -5.75 -0.24 -13.18
CA ALA A 41 -6.52 0.02 -14.41
C ALA A 41 -5.59 0.25 -15.61
N THR A 42 -4.57 1.09 -15.45
CA THR A 42 -3.54 1.32 -16.49
C THR A 42 -2.86 0.02 -16.90
N ILE A 43 -2.51 -0.81 -15.91
CA ILE A 43 -1.86 -2.09 -16.15
C ILE A 43 -2.78 -3.07 -16.88
N GLN A 44 -4.07 -3.07 -16.57
CA GLN A 44 -5.05 -3.90 -17.28
C GLN A 44 -5.18 -3.49 -18.75
N ASN A 45 -5.31 -2.20 -19.02
CA ASN A 45 -5.39 -1.66 -20.38
C ASN A 45 -4.12 -1.99 -21.17
N PHE A 46 -2.94 -1.77 -20.58
CA PHE A 46 -1.67 -2.15 -21.22
C PHE A 46 -1.62 -3.64 -21.57
N ASN A 47 -2.03 -4.51 -20.64
CA ASN A 47 -2.03 -5.96 -20.90
C ASN A 47 -3.08 -6.36 -21.94
N CYS A 48 -4.22 -5.67 -22.01
CA CYS A 48 -5.21 -5.85 -23.06
C CYS A 48 -4.60 -5.52 -24.44
N LEU A 49 -4.02 -4.33 -24.58
CA LEU A 49 -3.34 -3.89 -25.80
C LEU A 49 -2.22 -4.87 -26.21
N ARG A 50 -1.38 -5.27 -25.26
CA ARG A 50 -0.29 -6.23 -25.53
C ARG A 50 -0.83 -7.57 -26.04
N ASN A 51 -1.92 -8.07 -25.47
CA ASN A 51 -2.54 -9.33 -25.90
C ASN A 51 -3.17 -9.21 -27.30
N GLN A 52 -3.76 -8.06 -27.64
CA GLN A 52 -4.30 -7.83 -28.99
C GLN A 52 -3.21 -7.78 -30.06
N ARG A 53 -2.00 -7.31 -29.71
CA ARG A 53 -0.86 -7.20 -30.63
C ARG A 53 0.04 -8.45 -30.63
N ALA A 54 -0.20 -9.40 -29.74
CA ALA A 54 0.55 -10.64 -29.66
C ALA A 54 -0.09 -11.75 -30.53
N PRO A 55 0.71 -12.63 -31.15
CA PRO A 55 2.17 -12.56 -31.26
C PRO A 55 2.62 -11.64 -32.41
N SER A 56 3.73 -10.94 -32.23
CA SER A 56 4.42 -10.21 -33.30
C SER A 56 5.93 -10.34 -33.12
N SER A 57 6.66 -10.48 -34.22
CA SER A 57 8.13 -10.49 -34.25
C SER A 57 8.73 -9.08 -34.20
N VAL A 58 7.91 -8.05 -34.39
CA VAL A 58 8.33 -6.65 -34.40
C VAL A 58 8.22 -6.08 -32.97
N PRO A 59 9.32 -5.58 -32.38
CA PRO A 59 9.34 -5.04 -31.02
C PRO A 59 8.31 -3.94 -30.77
N GLU A 60 8.15 -3.00 -31.71
CA GLU A 60 7.20 -1.87 -31.57
C GLU A 60 5.74 -2.33 -31.47
N TYR A 61 5.39 -3.42 -32.16
CA TYR A 61 4.04 -3.98 -32.11
C TYR A 61 3.85 -4.84 -30.87
N CYS A 62 4.79 -5.72 -30.53
CA CYS A 62 4.60 -6.64 -29.40
C CYS A 62 4.82 -6.01 -28.02
N ILE A 63 5.51 -4.86 -27.92
CA ILE A 63 5.72 -4.08 -26.69
C ILE A 63 6.21 -4.90 -25.47
N ASN A 64 6.93 -6.00 -25.74
CA ASN A 64 7.40 -6.93 -24.72
C ASN A 64 8.52 -6.37 -23.85
N ASN A 65 9.20 -5.32 -24.33
CA ASN A 65 10.23 -4.62 -23.60
C ASN A 65 9.66 -3.74 -22.48
N ILE A 66 8.36 -3.44 -22.49
CA ILE A 66 7.69 -2.64 -21.46
C ILE A 66 7.15 -3.56 -20.36
N VAL A 67 7.55 -3.27 -19.11
CA VAL A 67 7.14 -4.05 -17.93
C VAL A 67 6.49 -3.12 -16.92
N PHE A 68 5.17 -3.26 -16.78
CA PHE A 68 4.41 -2.56 -15.74
C PHE A 68 4.48 -3.29 -14.39
N GLN A 69 4.82 -2.55 -13.34
CA GLN A 69 4.75 -3.00 -11.95
C GLN A 69 3.47 -2.46 -11.28
N LEU A 70 2.88 -3.26 -10.38
CA LEU A 70 1.81 -2.78 -9.53
C LEU A 70 2.30 -1.64 -8.63
N GLY A 71 1.55 -0.54 -8.60
CA GLY A 71 1.77 0.55 -7.66
C GLY A 71 1.64 0.06 -6.22
N ALA A 72 2.66 0.34 -5.39
CA ALA A 72 2.69 -0.13 -4.02
C ALA A 72 1.69 0.60 -3.13
N SER A 73 1.47 1.90 -3.33
CA SER A 73 0.42 2.64 -2.62
C SER A 73 -0.96 2.15 -3.02
N HIS A 74 -1.25 2.02 -4.32
CA HIS A 74 -2.55 1.55 -4.78
C HIS A 74 -2.84 0.13 -4.29
N THR A 75 -1.83 -0.74 -4.24
CA THR A 75 -1.95 -2.09 -3.67
C THR A 75 -2.32 -2.03 -2.19
N LEU A 76 -1.59 -1.22 -1.39
CA LEU A 76 -1.90 -1.01 0.03
C LEU A 76 -3.33 -0.49 0.20
N TRP A 77 -3.71 0.57 -0.51
CA TRP A 77 -4.99 1.24 -0.33
C TRP A 77 -6.18 0.33 -0.66
N ASN A 78 -6.16 -0.36 -1.79
CA ASN A 78 -7.28 -1.21 -2.20
C ASN A 78 -7.44 -2.43 -1.29
N ILE A 79 -6.34 -3.08 -0.92
CA ILE A 79 -6.38 -4.26 -0.05
C ILE A 79 -6.75 -3.85 1.38
N SER A 80 -6.20 -2.73 1.88
CA SER A 80 -6.59 -2.19 3.19
C SER A 80 -8.07 -1.84 3.24
N SER A 81 -8.61 -1.25 2.16
CA SER A 81 -10.05 -0.97 2.07
C SER A 81 -10.88 -2.24 2.16
N ALA A 82 -10.50 -3.30 1.43
CA ALA A 82 -11.22 -4.57 1.47
C ALA A 82 -11.14 -5.25 2.86
N ILE A 83 -9.95 -5.25 3.48
CA ILE A 83 -9.75 -5.75 4.84
C ILE A 83 -10.60 -4.95 5.83
N PHE A 84 -10.58 -3.62 5.76
CA PHE A 84 -11.34 -2.78 6.69
C PHE A 84 -12.85 -2.96 6.49
N SER A 85 -13.33 -3.01 5.24
CA SER A 85 -14.73 -3.30 4.95
C SER A 85 -15.18 -4.66 5.48
N HIS A 86 -14.30 -5.67 5.46
CA HIS A 86 -14.60 -6.98 6.02
C HIS A 86 -14.74 -6.94 7.55
N HIS A 87 -13.94 -6.11 8.22
CA HIS A 87 -13.87 -6.05 9.68
C HIS A 87 -14.68 -4.92 10.32
N ILE A 88 -15.27 -4.01 9.54
CA ILE A 88 -15.91 -2.80 10.09
C ILE A 88 -17.05 -3.14 11.04
N GLY A 89 -17.83 -4.17 10.73
CA GLY A 89 -19.00 -4.60 11.51
C GLY A 89 -20.25 -3.77 11.25
N ASP A 90 -21.24 -3.91 12.14
CA ASP A 90 -22.54 -3.25 12.07
C ASP A 90 -22.79 -2.35 13.30
N PRO A 91 -22.65 -1.02 13.16
CA PRO A 91 -22.90 -0.06 14.25
C PRO A 91 -24.35 -0.05 14.77
N SER A 92 -25.30 -0.60 14.01
CA SER A 92 -26.70 -0.70 14.46
C SER A 92 -26.93 -1.87 15.41
N ASN A 93 -26.01 -2.83 15.46
CA ASN A 93 -26.05 -3.99 16.33
C ASN A 93 -25.05 -3.84 17.49
N MET A 94 -25.53 -3.53 18.69
CA MET A 94 -24.68 -3.37 19.88
C MET A 94 -23.97 -4.65 20.32
N LEU A 95 -24.38 -5.82 19.81
CA LEU A 95 -23.69 -7.09 20.06
C LEU A 95 -22.56 -7.36 19.05
N ASP A 96 -22.52 -6.62 17.94
CA ASP A 96 -21.46 -6.69 16.95
C ASP A 96 -20.17 -6.09 17.51
N CYS A 97 -19.06 -6.84 17.43
CA CYS A 97 -17.75 -6.45 17.97
C CYS A 97 -16.77 -6.07 16.86
N GLY A 98 -17.26 -5.48 15.76
CA GLY A 98 -16.44 -5.04 14.64
C GLY A 98 -15.56 -3.84 14.97
N ALA A 99 -14.73 -3.46 13.99
CA ALA A 99 -13.79 -2.36 14.12
C ALA A 99 -14.45 -1.01 14.47
N TRP A 100 -15.73 -0.84 14.14
CA TRP A 100 -16.50 0.36 14.51
C TRP A 100 -16.48 0.65 16.01
N GLN A 101 -16.55 -0.37 16.87
CA GLN A 101 -16.52 -0.16 18.32
C GLN A 101 -15.19 0.43 18.78
N HIS A 102 -14.08 -0.05 18.21
CA HIS A 102 -12.75 0.46 18.49
C HIS A 102 -12.59 1.90 18.01
N LEU A 103 -13.15 2.23 16.84
CA LEU A 103 -13.13 3.61 16.32
C LEU A 103 -13.85 4.58 17.25
N GLU A 104 -15.08 4.25 17.64
CA GLU A 104 -15.87 5.12 18.54
C GLU A 104 -15.20 5.24 19.91
N ALA A 105 -14.65 4.15 20.47
CA ALA A 105 -13.89 4.18 21.71
C ALA A 105 -12.62 5.04 21.63
N LEU A 106 -11.99 5.13 20.44
CA LEU A 106 -10.83 5.97 20.16
C LEU A 106 -11.21 7.42 19.78
N GLY A 107 -12.50 7.77 19.86
CA GLY A 107 -13.03 9.11 19.55
C GLY A 107 -13.11 9.41 18.05
N PHE A 108 -13.16 8.39 17.20
CA PHE A 108 -13.27 8.55 15.74
C PHE A 108 -14.61 8.00 15.23
N ALA A 109 -15.35 8.84 14.51
CA ALA A 109 -16.66 8.46 13.99
C ALA A 109 -16.53 7.35 12.92
N ALA A 110 -17.13 6.18 13.16
CA ALA A 110 -16.90 4.98 12.36
C ALA A 110 -17.29 5.15 10.88
N HIS A 111 -18.36 5.89 10.59
CA HIS A 111 -18.82 6.19 9.23
C HIS A 111 -17.79 6.97 8.39
N LYS A 112 -16.78 7.59 9.02
CA LYS A 112 -15.70 8.31 8.34
C LYS A 112 -14.47 7.46 8.06
N ALA A 113 -14.44 6.20 8.49
CA ALA A 113 -13.21 5.41 8.48
C ALA A 113 -12.83 4.90 7.09
N ILE A 114 -13.82 4.54 6.28
CA ILE A 114 -13.61 4.02 4.93
C ILE A 114 -14.05 5.11 3.93
N GLN A 115 -13.09 5.94 3.50
CA GLN A 115 -13.33 7.01 2.54
C GLN A 115 -12.49 6.82 1.28
N LYS A 116 -13.15 6.75 0.12
CA LYS A 116 -12.48 6.65 -1.19
C LYS A 116 -11.60 7.86 -1.53
N LYS A 117 -11.76 8.97 -0.83
CA LYS A 117 -11.00 10.22 -1.05
C LYS A 117 -9.76 10.35 -0.15
N ASP A 118 -9.68 9.58 0.93
CA ASP A 118 -8.58 9.68 1.90
C ASP A 118 -8.17 8.30 2.43
N PHE A 119 -7.42 7.58 1.59
CA PHE A 119 -6.86 6.28 1.95
C PHE A 119 -5.80 6.38 3.05
N THR A 120 -5.14 7.53 3.18
CA THR A 120 -4.14 7.76 4.25
C THR A 120 -4.81 7.76 5.61
N LEU A 121 -5.91 8.50 5.76
CA LEU A 121 -6.69 8.50 6.99
C LEU A 121 -7.21 7.11 7.34
N MET A 122 -7.72 6.38 6.34
CA MET A 122 -8.21 5.01 6.51
C MET A 122 -7.13 4.08 7.08
N VAL A 123 -5.96 4.02 6.44
CA VAL A 123 -4.84 3.19 6.90
C VAL A 123 -4.35 3.63 8.28
N ASN A 124 -4.35 4.93 8.58
CA ASN A 124 -3.99 5.45 9.90
C ASN A 124 -4.97 4.97 10.99
N GLN A 125 -6.29 4.91 10.70
CA GLN A 125 -7.24 4.38 11.69
C GLN A 125 -7.05 2.87 11.91
N MET A 126 -6.73 2.09 10.88
CA MET A 126 -6.40 0.67 11.04
C MET A 126 -5.17 0.48 11.94
N GLU A 127 -4.13 1.30 11.76
CA GLU A 127 -2.95 1.27 12.64
C GLU A 127 -3.29 1.63 14.08
N ARG A 128 -4.09 2.68 14.32
CA ARG A 128 -4.51 3.06 15.67
C ARG A 128 -5.29 1.95 16.38
N ILE A 129 -6.20 1.28 15.68
CA ILE A 129 -6.95 0.13 16.24
C ILE A 129 -5.99 -1.01 16.57
N PHE A 130 -5.08 -1.35 15.65
CA PHE A 130 -4.10 -2.40 15.84
C PHE A 130 -3.21 -2.14 17.07
N GLU A 131 -2.69 -0.92 17.21
CA GLU A 131 -1.86 -0.53 18.36
C GLU A 131 -2.64 -0.52 19.67
N ALA A 132 -3.89 -0.05 19.65
CA ALA A 132 -4.76 -0.06 20.83
C ALA A 132 -5.04 -1.49 21.31
N LEU A 133 -5.29 -2.42 20.39
CA LEU A 133 -5.50 -3.84 20.71
C LEU A 133 -4.24 -4.51 21.27
N LEU A 134 -3.07 -4.24 20.70
CA LEU A 134 -1.81 -4.75 21.25
C LEU A 134 -1.52 -4.18 22.65
N CYS A 135 -1.78 -2.88 22.85
CA CYS A 135 -1.67 -2.24 24.15
C CYS A 135 -2.58 -2.94 25.17
N TYR A 136 -3.83 -3.21 24.80
CA TYR A 136 -4.76 -3.95 25.65
C TYR A 136 -4.25 -5.37 25.97
N CYS A 137 -3.73 -6.10 25.00
CA CYS A 137 -3.15 -7.44 25.23
C CYS A 137 -1.98 -7.40 26.23
N LEU A 138 -1.09 -6.39 26.12
CA LEU A 138 0.00 -6.17 27.06
C LEU A 138 -0.52 -5.86 28.46
N MET A 139 -1.51 -4.99 28.57
CA MET A 139 -2.12 -4.65 29.86
C MET A 139 -2.72 -5.86 30.56
N VAL A 140 -3.41 -6.73 29.82
CA VAL A 140 -3.97 -7.99 30.35
C VAL A 140 -2.85 -8.89 30.91
N LYS A 141 -1.72 -9.03 30.21
CA LYS A 141 -0.60 -9.85 30.68
C LYS A 141 0.19 -9.24 31.84
N LEU A 142 0.16 -7.91 31.97
CA LEU A 142 0.79 -7.18 33.06
C LEU A 142 -0.15 -6.92 34.25
N ASP A 143 -1.40 -7.39 34.20
CA ASP A 143 -2.44 -7.12 35.21
C ASP A 143 -2.62 -5.60 35.50
N LEU A 144 -2.61 -4.83 34.41
CA LEU A 144 -2.80 -3.37 34.44
C LEU A 144 -4.24 -3.02 34.09
N ASN A 145 -4.87 -2.22 34.94
CA ASN A 145 -6.17 -1.63 34.65
C ASN A 145 -6.00 -0.28 33.93
N LEU A 146 -6.93 0.07 33.03
CA LEU A 146 -6.94 1.36 32.32
C LEU A 146 -6.86 2.57 33.28
N GLY A 147 -7.51 2.50 34.45
CA GLY A 147 -7.43 3.54 35.47
C GLY A 147 -6.08 3.68 36.18
N LYS A 148 -5.14 2.75 35.97
CA LYS A 148 -3.76 2.84 36.48
C LYS A 148 -2.79 3.47 35.47
N LEU A 149 -3.23 3.71 34.23
CA LEU A 149 -2.43 4.44 33.24
C LEU A 149 -2.54 5.94 33.56
N GLY A 150 -1.56 6.45 34.29
CA GLY A 150 -1.39 7.88 34.56
C GLY A 150 -0.37 8.54 33.62
N GLU A 151 -0.01 9.78 33.92
CA GLU A 151 1.07 10.50 33.21
C GLU A 151 2.46 9.89 33.48
N GLU A 152 2.63 9.21 34.61
CA GLU A 152 3.88 8.55 34.96
C GLU A 152 4.09 7.26 34.16
N ARG A 153 5.25 7.17 33.49
CA ARG A 153 5.64 5.97 32.74
C ARG A 153 5.95 4.84 33.70
N LEU A 154 5.29 3.70 33.51
CA LEU A 154 5.60 2.46 34.21
C LEU A 154 7.05 2.03 33.89
N LYS A 155 7.88 1.90 34.93
CA LYS A 155 9.24 1.37 34.80
C LYS A 155 9.19 -0.15 34.96
N LEU A 156 9.46 -0.87 33.87
CA LEU A 156 9.54 -2.34 33.86
C LEU A 156 10.97 -2.80 33.61
N PRO A 157 11.45 -3.85 34.31
CA PRO A 157 12.69 -4.53 33.94
C PRO A 157 12.61 -5.07 32.50
N ALA A 158 13.72 -4.97 31.75
CA ALA A 158 13.79 -5.38 30.35
C ALA A 158 13.40 -6.86 30.15
N ASP A 159 13.87 -7.76 31.03
CA ASP A 159 13.55 -9.18 30.96
C ASP A 159 12.06 -9.45 31.15
N ARG A 160 11.41 -8.73 32.07
CA ARG A 160 9.96 -8.83 32.28
C ARG A 160 9.19 -8.31 31.08
N TRP A 161 9.66 -7.22 30.46
CA TRP A 161 9.06 -6.69 29.24
C TRP A 161 9.15 -7.70 28.09
N ASN A 162 10.35 -8.24 27.83
CA ASN A 162 10.56 -9.22 26.76
C ASN A 162 9.72 -10.48 26.98
N SER A 163 9.70 -11.03 28.20
CA SER A 163 8.88 -12.20 28.51
C SER A 163 7.39 -11.91 28.29
N THR A 164 6.92 -10.70 28.64
CA THR A 164 5.53 -10.29 28.44
C THR A 164 5.19 -10.18 26.95
N VAL A 165 6.10 -9.66 26.13
CA VAL A 165 5.92 -9.60 24.67
C VAL A 165 5.77 -11.00 24.09
N ASP A 166 6.60 -11.95 24.49
CA ASP A 166 6.51 -13.35 24.07
C ASP A 166 5.18 -13.99 24.52
N GLU A 167 4.79 -13.77 25.79
CA GLU A 167 3.50 -14.24 26.31
C GLU A 167 2.29 -13.67 25.52
N VAL A 168 2.34 -12.40 25.14
CA VAL A 168 1.31 -11.76 24.29
C VAL A 168 1.29 -12.39 22.91
N TYR A 169 2.47 -12.57 22.30
CA TYR A 169 2.57 -13.18 20.97
C TYR A 169 1.96 -14.57 20.96
N ASP A 170 2.36 -15.44 21.89
CA ASP A 170 1.88 -16.81 21.97
C ASP A 170 0.38 -16.88 22.25
N SER A 171 -0.12 -15.99 23.12
CA SER A 171 -1.52 -16.01 23.56
C SER A 171 -2.51 -15.40 22.57
N TYR A 172 -2.06 -14.48 21.70
CA TYR A 172 -2.98 -13.68 20.87
C TYR A 172 -2.58 -13.57 19.39
N CYS A 173 -1.29 -13.67 19.06
CA CYS A 173 -0.81 -13.40 17.70
C CYS A 173 -0.57 -14.67 16.86
N THR A 174 -0.76 -15.85 17.43
CA THR A 174 -0.53 -17.13 16.74
C THR A 174 -1.81 -17.69 16.09
N SER A 175 -1.63 -18.53 15.06
CA SER A 175 -2.75 -19.28 14.48
C SER A 175 -3.39 -20.25 15.49
N ARG A 176 -2.61 -20.71 16.47
CA ARG A 176 -3.07 -21.55 17.57
C ARG A 176 -4.03 -20.78 18.47
N ALA A 177 -3.67 -19.58 18.92
CA ALA A 177 -4.53 -18.74 19.74
C ALA A 177 -5.92 -18.55 19.14
N ARG A 178 -5.99 -18.34 17.81
CA ARG A 178 -7.27 -18.24 17.10
C ARG A 178 -8.05 -19.56 17.09
N ARG A 179 -7.39 -20.71 16.83
CA ARG A 179 -8.06 -22.02 16.87
C ARG A 179 -8.60 -22.33 18.26
N ASP A 180 -7.82 -22.09 19.29
CA ASP A 180 -8.20 -22.31 20.70
C ASP A 180 -9.43 -21.45 21.05
N ALA A 181 -9.51 -20.20 20.57
CA ALA A 181 -10.69 -19.34 20.74
C ALA A 181 -11.95 -19.89 20.04
N VAL A 182 -11.81 -20.46 18.84
CA VAL A 182 -12.90 -21.12 18.10
C VAL A 182 -13.37 -22.38 18.83
N GLU A 183 -12.44 -23.22 19.29
CA GLU A 183 -12.73 -24.45 20.04
C GLU A 183 -13.43 -24.15 21.37
N ALA A 184 -13.02 -23.08 22.05
CA ALA A 184 -13.67 -22.56 23.24
C ALA A 184 -15.04 -21.88 22.97
N LYS A 185 -15.49 -21.85 21.71
CA LYS A 185 -16.72 -21.19 21.25
C LYS A 185 -16.78 -19.69 21.61
N ASN A 186 -15.62 -19.05 21.76
CA ASN A 186 -15.53 -17.62 22.02
C ASN A 186 -15.41 -16.86 20.70
N THR A 187 -16.57 -16.62 20.07
CA THR A 187 -16.67 -15.94 18.77
C THR A 187 -16.10 -14.53 18.79
N LYS A 188 -16.30 -13.78 19.89
CA LYS A 188 -15.76 -12.43 20.06
C LYS A 188 -14.24 -12.43 20.01
N LEU A 189 -13.60 -13.26 20.84
CA LEU A 189 -12.15 -13.38 20.85
C LEU A 189 -11.62 -13.83 19.49
N SER A 190 -12.19 -14.87 18.88
CA SER A 190 -11.79 -15.35 17.56
C SER A 190 -11.82 -14.24 16.50
N ASN A 191 -12.88 -13.42 16.49
CA ASN A 191 -13.02 -12.31 15.55
C ASN A 191 -12.00 -11.18 15.83
N THR A 192 -11.79 -10.83 17.09
CA THR A 192 -10.77 -9.82 17.48
C THR A 192 -9.36 -10.29 17.09
N LEU A 193 -9.01 -11.56 17.29
CA LEU A 193 -7.71 -12.09 16.89
C LEU A 193 -7.53 -12.11 15.37
N LEU A 194 -8.60 -12.36 14.61
CA LEU A 194 -8.56 -12.27 13.15
C LEU A 194 -8.38 -10.82 12.67
N LEU A 195 -9.11 -9.87 13.26
CA LEU A 195 -8.93 -8.44 12.99
C LEU A 195 -7.49 -7.99 13.30
N LEU A 196 -6.97 -8.38 14.47
CA LEU A 196 -5.59 -8.08 14.88
C LEU A 196 -4.57 -8.60 13.86
N HIS A 197 -4.74 -9.86 13.42
CA HIS A 197 -3.88 -10.47 12.40
C HIS A 197 -3.95 -9.71 11.07
N ASP A 198 -5.14 -9.44 10.56
CA ASP A 198 -5.29 -8.84 9.23
C ASP A 198 -4.81 -7.39 9.21
N PHE A 199 -5.11 -6.62 10.26
CA PHE A 199 -4.64 -5.24 10.40
C PHE A 199 -3.11 -5.18 10.56
N SER A 200 -2.49 -6.19 11.20
CA SER A 200 -1.03 -6.28 11.29
C SER A 200 -0.37 -6.29 9.91
N THR A 201 -1.00 -6.92 8.90
CA THR A 201 -0.44 -6.97 7.53
C THR A 201 -0.45 -5.59 6.87
N VAL A 202 -1.50 -4.80 7.11
CA VAL A 202 -1.63 -3.42 6.61
C VAL A 202 -0.60 -2.50 7.27
N VAL A 203 -0.47 -2.60 8.60
CA VAL A 203 0.51 -1.83 9.36
C VAL A 203 1.93 -2.17 8.94
N GLU A 204 2.22 -3.45 8.75
CA GLU A 204 3.55 -3.91 8.31
C GLU A 204 3.87 -3.47 6.87
N ALA A 205 2.90 -3.51 5.95
CA ALA A 205 3.08 -2.95 4.61
C ALA A 205 3.36 -1.44 4.65
N LYS A 206 2.59 -0.67 5.43
CA LYS A 206 2.82 0.77 5.61
C LYS A 206 4.22 1.05 6.17
N ARG A 207 4.61 0.36 7.25
CA ARG A 207 5.89 0.57 7.94
C ARG A 207 7.08 0.14 7.08
N SER A 208 6.98 -0.97 6.36
CA SER A 208 8.01 -1.40 5.42
C SER A 208 8.20 -0.43 4.26
N MET A 209 7.11 0.11 3.69
CA MET A 209 7.19 1.17 2.69
C MET A 209 7.88 2.42 3.23
N LYS A 210 7.51 2.89 4.44
CA LYS A 210 8.12 4.05 5.08
C LYS A 210 9.62 3.87 5.32
N ALA A 211 10.02 2.68 5.76
CA ALA A 211 11.42 2.32 6.02
C ALA A 211 12.25 2.07 4.74
N GLY A 212 11.61 1.98 3.57
CA GLY A 212 12.29 1.58 2.33
C GLY A 212 12.63 0.08 2.26
N ASP A 213 12.05 -0.73 3.15
CA ASP A 213 12.34 -2.17 3.22
C ASP A 213 11.42 -2.95 2.28
N VAL A 214 11.86 -3.08 1.03
CA VAL A 214 11.13 -3.87 0.03
C VAL A 214 11.10 -5.36 0.37
N GLY A 215 12.04 -5.88 1.17
CA GLY A 215 12.05 -7.27 1.59
C GLY A 215 10.82 -7.61 2.43
N ARG A 216 10.59 -6.81 3.49
CA ARG A 216 9.41 -6.90 4.35
C ARG A 216 8.12 -6.68 3.56
N LEU A 217 8.11 -5.70 2.65
CA LEU A 217 6.94 -5.43 1.81
C LEU A 217 6.58 -6.64 0.93
N MET A 218 7.57 -7.28 0.30
CA MET A 218 7.34 -8.47 -0.53
C MET A 218 6.80 -9.66 0.27
N LEU A 219 7.17 -9.79 1.55
CA LEU A 219 6.57 -10.81 2.43
C LEU A 219 5.07 -10.56 2.65
N ILE A 220 4.67 -9.30 2.80
CA ILE A 220 3.25 -8.95 2.91
C ILE A 220 2.52 -9.17 1.58
N TRP A 221 3.11 -8.81 0.44
CA TRP A 221 2.50 -9.07 -0.86
C TRP A 221 2.28 -10.57 -1.13
N LYS A 222 3.18 -11.44 -0.66
CA LYS A 222 2.97 -12.90 -0.68
C LYS A 222 1.74 -13.30 0.14
N LYS A 223 1.59 -12.78 1.36
CA LYS A 223 0.40 -13.05 2.19
C LYS A 223 -0.88 -12.55 1.51
N TRP A 224 -0.85 -11.32 1.02
CA TRP A 224 -1.98 -10.72 0.31
C TRP A 224 -2.35 -11.43 -0.98
N SER A 225 -1.38 -12.04 -1.69
CA SER A 225 -1.67 -12.87 -2.87
C SER A 225 -2.68 -14.00 -2.57
N PHE A 226 -2.65 -14.55 -1.35
CA PHE A 226 -3.63 -15.52 -0.88
C PHE A 226 -4.91 -14.84 -0.35
N MET A 227 -4.78 -13.78 0.45
CA MET A 227 -5.94 -13.09 1.04
C MET A 227 -6.87 -12.48 -0.02
N CYS A 228 -6.31 -11.96 -1.13
CA CYS A 228 -7.10 -11.41 -2.23
C CYS A 228 -8.02 -12.44 -2.90
N GLN A 229 -7.76 -13.75 -2.76
CA GLN A 229 -8.63 -14.79 -3.28
C GLN A 229 -9.94 -14.90 -2.49
N SER A 230 -9.93 -14.55 -1.20
CA SER A 230 -11.07 -14.69 -0.30
C SER A 230 -11.78 -13.38 0.02
N LEU A 231 -11.11 -12.24 -0.14
CA LEU A 231 -11.69 -10.93 0.15
C LEU A 231 -12.56 -10.42 -1.01
N ASN A 232 -13.76 -9.96 -0.68
CA ASN A 232 -14.69 -9.39 -1.65
C ASN A 232 -14.14 -8.07 -2.25
N GLY A 233 -14.42 -7.85 -3.55
CA GLY A 233 -14.06 -6.61 -4.24
C GLY A 233 -12.63 -6.54 -4.77
N LEU A 234 -11.83 -7.61 -4.65
CA LEU A 234 -10.44 -7.66 -5.10
C LEU A 234 -10.21 -8.53 -6.36
N THR A 235 -11.23 -8.75 -7.18
CA THR A 235 -11.19 -9.67 -8.34
C THR A 235 -9.95 -9.50 -9.24
N HIS A 236 -9.57 -8.26 -9.54
CA HIS A 236 -8.38 -7.99 -10.34
C HIS A 236 -7.08 -8.20 -9.55
N TYR A 237 -6.99 -7.72 -8.30
CA TYR A 237 -5.83 -7.96 -7.44
C TYR A 237 -5.60 -9.45 -7.15
N ALA A 238 -6.66 -10.26 -7.06
CA ALA A 238 -6.59 -11.71 -6.93
C ALA A 238 -5.85 -12.37 -8.11
N THR A 239 -5.79 -11.73 -9.28
CA THR A 239 -5.03 -12.22 -10.43
C THR A 239 -3.66 -11.53 -10.56
N TYR A 240 -3.62 -10.20 -10.46
CA TYR A 240 -2.43 -9.41 -10.79
C TYR A 240 -1.37 -9.40 -9.67
N LEU A 241 -1.77 -9.43 -8.40
CA LEU A 241 -0.82 -9.43 -7.29
C LEU A 241 -0.01 -10.73 -7.23
N PRO A 242 -0.61 -11.95 -7.29
CA PRO A 242 0.17 -13.18 -7.34
C PRO A 242 1.12 -13.25 -8.52
N ARG A 243 0.69 -12.80 -9.71
CA ARG A 243 1.55 -12.72 -10.90
C ARG A 243 2.76 -11.81 -10.66
N SER A 244 2.55 -10.65 -10.05
CA SER A 244 3.63 -9.70 -9.72
C SER A 244 4.60 -10.29 -8.70
N VAL A 245 4.08 -10.99 -7.68
CA VAL A 245 4.91 -11.68 -6.67
C VAL A 245 5.74 -12.79 -7.32
N LEU A 246 5.14 -13.64 -8.15
CA LEU A 246 5.85 -14.71 -8.87
C LEU A 246 6.93 -14.14 -9.80
N LEU A 247 6.61 -13.08 -10.53
CA LEU A 247 7.57 -12.39 -11.39
C LEU A 247 8.77 -11.90 -10.56
N LEU A 248 8.50 -11.15 -9.50
CA LEU A 248 9.53 -10.51 -8.67
C LEU A 248 10.26 -11.49 -7.75
N ASP A 249 9.76 -12.69 -7.45
CA ASP A 249 10.38 -13.61 -6.47
C ASP A 249 10.87 -14.93 -7.05
N CYS A 250 10.28 -15.39 -8.15
CA CYS A 250 10.58 -16.71 -8.70
C CYS A 250 11.15 -16.62 -10.12
N ILE A 251 10.53 -15.81 -10.99
CA ILE A 251 10.79 -15.86 -12.44
C ILE A 251 12.01 -15.03 -12.83
N LEU A 252 12.11 -13.80 -12.31
CA LEU A 252 13.17 -12.89 -12.75
C LEU A 252 14.56 -13.32 -12.25
N PRO A 253 15.62 -13.13 -13.08
CA PRO A 253 17.00 -13.22 -12.64
C PRO A 253 17.29 -12.32 -11.44
N LEU A 254 18.24 -12.71 -10.60
CA LEU A 254 18.52 -12.03 -9.33
C LEU A 254 18.79 -10.53 -9.48
N SER A 255 19.56 -10.13 -10.51
CA SER A 255 19.85 -8.72 -10.80
C SER A 255 18.59 -7.92 -11.14
N MET A 256 17.75 -8.44 -12.05
CA MET A 256 16.51 -7.78 -12.48
C MET A 256 15.48 -7.73 -11.36
N ARG A 257 15.39 -8.80 -10.57
CA ARG A 257 14.60 -8.83 -9.32
C ARG A 257 15.03 -7.74 -8.36
N LYS A 258 16.33 -7.64 -8.09
CA LYS A 258 16.87 -6.62 -7.18
C LYS A 258 16.52 -5.23 -7.69
N TYR A 259 16.74 -4.99 -8.99
CA TYR A 259 16.42 -3.71 -9.62
C TYR A 259 14.92 -3.37 -9.48
N LEU A 260 14.02 -4.20 -10.00
CA LEU A 260 12.58 -3.91 -10.02
C LEU A 260 11.96 -3.83 -8.61
N ARG A 261 12.45 -4.61 -7.64
CA ARG A 261 12.00 -4.48 -6.24
C ARG A 261 12.40 -3.14 -5.66
N ASN A 262 13.69 -2.78 -5.73
CA ASN A 262 14.15 -1.51 -5.18
C ASN A 262 13.55 -0.31 -5.93
N ASN A 263 13.05 -0.51 -7.14
CA ASN A 263 12.36 0.51 -7.91
C ASN A 263 10.90 0.76 -7.45
N LEU A 264 10.31 -0.09 -6.60
CA LEU A 264 8.96 0.11 -6.06
C LEU A 264 8.86 1.30 -5.11
N LEU A 265 9.94 1.60 -4.40
CA LEU A 265 10.02 2.62 -3.36
C LEU A 265 11.11 3.63 -3.71
N ILE A 266 10.87 4.90 -3.41
CA ILE A 266 11.84 5.97 -3.58
C ILE A 266 11.97 6.75 -2.27
N SER A 267 13.11 7.40 -2.04
CA SER A 267 13.27 8.36 -0.94
C SER A 267 13.51 9.75 -1.51
N PRO A 268 12.45 10.58 -1.68
CA PRO A 268 12.61 11.91 -2.27
C PRO A 268 13.53 12.82 -1.47
N SER A 269 13.53 12.67 -0.14
CA SER A 269 14.35 13.49 0.76
C SER A 269 15.71 12.88 1.12
N GLY A 270 15.96 11.60 0.76
CA GLY A 270 17.13 10.84 1.19
C GLY A 270 17.18 10.51 2.69
N ARG A 271 16.20 10.95 3.49
CA ARG A 271 16.17 10.70 4.94
C ARG A 271 15.70 9.29 5.26
N ALA A 272 16.19 8.75 6.39
CA ALA A 272 15.66 7.52 6.97
C ALA A 272 14.15 7.68 7.26
N ASP A 273 13.41 6.59 7.10
CA ASP A 273 11.96 6.51 7.31
C ASP A 273 11.12 7.53 6.52
N HIS A 274 11.63 8.00 5.38
CA HIS A 274 10.96 8.91 4.45
C HIS A 274 10.82 8.33 3.04
N PHE A 275 10.80 7.01 2.93
CA PHE A 275 10.49 6.36 1.66
C PHE A 275 9.00 6.48 1.35
N LEU A 276 8.70 6.57 0.06
CA LEU A 276 7.35 6.58 -0.50
C LEU A 276 7.26 5.54 -1.61
N PRO A 277 6.11 4.88 -1.77
CA PRO A 277 5.78 4.18 -3.00
C PRO A 277 5.94 5.12 -4.19
N LYS A 278 6.61 4.64 -5.24
CA LYS A 278 6.87 5.44 -6.44
C LYS A 278 5.58 5.89 -7.12
N ASP A 279 4.55 5.06 -7.15
CA ASP A 279 3.22 5.42 -7.65
C ASP A 279 2.56 6.55 -6.84
N ASN A 280 2.75 6.56 -5.52
CA ASN A 280 2.30 7.68 -4.68
C ASN A 280 3.03 8.99 -5.03
N TRP A 281 4.33 8.89 -5.31
CA TRP A 281 5.10 10.05 -5.72
C TRP A 281 4.61 10.59 -7.07
N LEU A 282 4.32 9.69 -8.02
CA LEU A 282 3.71 10.06 -9.30
C LEU A 282 2.36 10.76 -9.10
N GLU A 283 1.51 10.29 -8.18
CA GLU A 283 0.26 10.98 -7.84
C GLU A 283 0.48 12.40 -7.30
N ILE A 284 1.50 12.58 -6.45
CA ILE A 284 1.87 13.92 -5.97
C ILE A 284 2.28 14.80 -7.15
N GLN A 285 3.16 14.32 -8.05
CA GLN A 285 3.57 15.11 -9.23
C GLN A 285 2.37 15.43 -10.14
N ASN A 286 1.49 14.46 -10.37
CA ASN A 286 0.27 14.64 -11.16
C ASN A 286 -0.67 15.68 -10.53
N TYR A 287 -0.80 15.69 -9.21
CA TYR A 287 -1.56 16.72 -8.50
C TYR A 287 -0.99 18.12 -8.77
N TRP A 288 0.34 18.28 -8.71
CA TRP A 288 0.99 19.55 -9.03
C TRP A 288 0.71 20.00 -10.46
N LEU A 289 0.88 19.11 -11.43
CA LEU A 289 0.59 19.39 -12.83
C LEU A 289 -0.87 19.82 -13.04
N LYS A 290 -1.82 19.04 -12.51
CA LYS A 290 -3.26 19.25 -12.71
C LYS A 290 -3.80 20.50 -12.01
N HIS A 291 -3.29 20.84 -10.82
CA HIS A 291 -3.88 21.88 -9.98
C HIS A 291 -3.09 23.18 -9.91
N PHE A 292 -1.76 23.13 -10.04
CA PHE A 292 -0.93 24.34 -9.95
C PHE A 292 -0.46 24.81 -11.32
N PHE A 293 0.01 23.90 -12.17
CA PHE A 293 0.53 24.29 -13.49
C PHE A 293 -0.58 24.50 -14.51
N ASN A 294 -1.56 23.58 -14.59
CA ASN A 294 -2.60 23.65 -15.61
C ASN A 294 -3.81 24.53 -15.24
N LYS A 295 -3.98 24.87 -13.95
CA LYS A 295 -5.11 25.66 -13.44
C LYS A 295 -4.72 27.02 -12.85
N GLY A 296 -3.46 27.43 -12.98
CA GLY A 296 -3.01 28.75 -12.52
C GLY A 296 -3.54 29.88 -13.39
N GLY A 297 -4.12 30.92 -12.77
CA GLY A 297 -4.46 32.18 -13.45
C GLY A 297 -3.23 33.06 -13.68
N GLN A 298 -3.37 34.13 -14.49
CA GLN A 298 -2.32 35.15 -14.65
C GLN A 298 -1.88 35.67 -13.27
N GLY A 299 -0.58 35.57 -12.97
CA GLY A 299 0.01 35.97 -11.69
C GLY A 299 0.35 34.82 -10.72
N THR A 300 0.01 33.56 -11.05
CA THR A 300 0.40 32.40 -10.23
C THR A 300 1.91 32.17 -10.29
N GLN A 301 2.63 32.50 -9.21
CA GLN A 301 4.07 32.22 -9.09
C GLN A 301 4.30 30.80 -8.57
N VAL A 302 4.25 29.82 -9.47
CA VAL A 302 4.39 28.40 -9.11
C VAL A 302 5.71 28.10 -8.40
N GLU A 303 6.80 28.82 -8.74
CA GLU A 303 8.09 28.69 -8.05
C GLU A 303 8.05 29.15 -6.59
N GLN A 304 7.26 30.16 -6.27
CA GLN A 304 7.08 30.64 -4.90
C GLN A 304 6.21 29.66 -4.11
N LEU A 305 5.14 29.15 -4.72
CA LEU A 305 4.29 28.11 -4.12
C LEU A 305 5.08 26.83 -3.87
N ARG A 306 5.98 26.43 -4.78
CA ARG A 306 6.90 25.30 -4.60
C ARG A 306 7.77 25.48 -3.36
N LYS A 307 8.40 26.65 -3.21
CA LYS A 307 9.25 26.96 -2.04
C LYS A 307 8.48 26.99 -0.72
N ILE A 308 7.24 27.47 -0.73
CA ILE A 308 6.41 27.60 0.48
C ILE A 308 5.83 26.24 0.91
N TYR A 309 5.31 25.46 -0.03
CA TYR A 309 4.58 24.23 0.28
C TYR A 309 5.41 22.96 0.17
N SER A 310 6.59 22.97 -0.46
CA SER A 310 7.33 21.74 -0.74
C SER A 310 8.85 21.90 -0.78
N LEU A 311 9.48 21.84 0.40
CA LEU A 311 10.94 21.71 0.53
C LEU A 311 11.50 20.37 0.01
N ASN A 312 10.64 19.40 -0.37
CA ASN A 312 11.03 18.02 -0.69
C ASN A 312 10.73 17.57 -2.13
N ILE A 313 10.21 18.44 -3.02
CA ILE A 313 10.06 18.11 -4.45
C ILE A 313 11.26 18.66 -5.20
N PHE A 314 12.24 17.78 -5.44
CA PHE A 314 13.34 18.05 -6.36
C PHE A 314 12.87 17.72 -7.78
N THR A 315 12.77 18.72 -8.64
CA THR A 315 12.76 18.49 -10.09
C THR A 315 14.16 18.05 -10.48
N VAL A 316 14.29 16.91 -11.17
CA VAL A 316 15.53 16.56 -11.87
C VAL A 316 15.81 17.70 -12.85
N SER A 317 16.81 18.54 -12.56
CA SER A 317 17.28 19.52 -13.53
C SER A 317 17.99 18.73 -14.63
N ILE A 318 17.42 18.71 -15.82
CA ILE A 318 18.16 18.31 -17.00
C ILE A 318 19.11 19.48 -17.29
N SER A 319 20.35 19.34 -16.82
CA SER A 319 21.48 20.17 -17.25
C SER A 319 22.09 19.58 -18.50
#